data_AF-D2W5Z0-F1
#
_entry.id   AF-D2W5Z0-F1
#
_cell.length_a   1.000
_cell.length_b   1.000
_cell.length_c   1.000
_cell.angle_alpha   90.00
_cell.angle_beta   90.00
_cell.angle_gamma   90.00
#
_symmetry.space_group_name_H-M   'P 1'
#
loop_
_entity.id
_entity.type
_entity.pdbx_description
1 polymer ?
#
loop_
_entity_poly.entity_id
_entity_poly.type
_entity_poly.pdbx_seq_one_letter_code
_entity_poly.pdbx_strand_id
1 'polypeptide(L)'
;NNGTNSGNTNNTNNADNQWSCFGIANNNSSVCSRHGTCKSLNVCECKSGYTGSDCELRTCFGVANNNPNSCSARGNCTNVDTCECRAGYSGSNCEQYTCNGILFSNSTVVCSGNGNCTAPNICSCASHAEGSWCDITYCNGISSSNNTVCNGHGNCVSGACSCAVGYFGKGCEQYVVSGSTFVSGLGVYHALFVFITSLLVIFIIN
;
A
#
# COMPACT_ATOMS: atom_id res chain seq x y z
N ASN A 1 13.94 -51.34 64.13
CA ASN A 1 13.40 -49.96 64.21
C ASN A 1 12.59 -49.67 62.95
N ASN A 2 11.25 -49.65 63.13
CA ASN A 2 10.13 -49.16 62.30
C ASN A 2 10.22 -49.26 60.76
N GLY A 3 9.29 -49.86 60.02
CA GLY A 3 7.90 -50.23 60.33
C GLY A 3 6.89 -49.12 59.95
N THR A 4 6.49 -49.12 58.67
CA THR A 4 5.20 -48.72 58.05
C THR A 4 4.36 -47.55 58.60
N ASN A 5 3.94 -46.62 57.72
CA ASN A 5 2.50 -46.38 57.52
C ASN A 5 2.16 -45.80 56.13
N SER A 6 1.14 -46.38 55.51
CA SER A 6 0.48 -45.95 54.28
C SER A 6 -0.54 -44.85 54.58
N GLY A 7 -0.67 -43.87 53.69
CA GLY A 7 -1.57 -42.72 53.85
C GLY A 7 -2.17 -42.28 52.53
N ASN A 8 -2.98 -43.17 51.95
CA ASN A 8 -3.96 -42.87 50.91
C ASN A 8 -4.90 -41.73 51.37
N THR A 9 -5.05 -40.68 50.58
CA THR A 9 -6.28 -39.88 50.56
C THR A 9 -6.84 -39.81 49.14
N ASN A 10 -7.40 -40.93 48.70
CA ASN A 10 -8.64 -40.92 47.92
C ASN A 10 -9.66 -40.14 48.74
N ASN A 11 -9.81 -38.85 48.47
CA ASN A 11 -11.07 -38.16 48.72
C ASN A 11 -11.86 -38.10 47.41
N THR A 12 -12.48 -39.22 47.07
CA THR A 12 -13.62 -39.23 46.15
C THR A 12 -14.81 -38.63 46.88
N ASN A 13 -14.93 -37.29 46.87
CA ASN A 13 -16.17 -36.54 47.10
C ASN A 13 -16.06 -35.13 46.47
N ASN A 14 -15.77 -35.07 45.17
CA ASN A 14 -16.62 -34.28 44.29
C ASN A 14 -16.59 -34.89 42.89
N ALA A 15 -17.68 -35.55 42.51
CA ALA A 15 -17.96 -35.88 41.13
C ALA A 15 -18.40 -34.61 40.40
N ASP A 16 -17.47 -33.68 40.18
CA ASP A 16 -17.64 -32.56 39.25
C ASP A 16 -16.38 -32.47 38.41
N ASN A 17 -16.38 -33.17 37.28
CA ASN A 17 -15.81 -32.74 35.99
C ASN A 17 -14.77 -31.59 36.02
N GLN A 18 -13.65 -31.72 36.73
CA GLN A 18 -12.71 -30.62 36.97
C GLN A 18 -11.56 -30.68 35.96
N TRP A 19 -11.78 -30.12 34.76
CA TRP A 19 -10.73 -30.00 33.74
C TRP A 19 -9.67 -28.96 34.14
N SER A 20 -8.43 -29.14 33.68
CA SER A 20 -7.31 -28.22 33.88
C SER A 20 -6.78 -27.71 32.54
N CYS A 21 -6.10 -26.57 32.54
CA CYS A 21 -5.45 -26.02 31.35
C CYS A 21 -3.96 -25.90 31.62
N PHE A 22 -3.16 -26.60 30.81
CA PHE A 22 -1.70 -26.60 30.87
C PHE A 22 -1.14 -26.88 32.28
N GLY A 23 -1.79 -27.82 32.98
CA GLY A 23 -1.41 -28.23 34.34
C GLY A 23 -1.93 -27.34 35.46
N ILE A 24 -2.70 -26.28 35.16
CA ILE A 24 -3.32 -25.38 36.15
C ILE A 24 -4.81 -25.69 36.26
N ALA A 25 -5.31 -25.89 37.49
CA ALA A 25 -6.72 -26.16 37.75
C ALA A 25 -7.62 -25.00 37.26
N ASN A 26 -8.80 -25.32 36.70
CA ASN A 26 -9.73 -24.32 36.15
C ASN A 26 -10.18 -23.22 37.14
N ASN A 27 -10.13 -23.49 38.44
CA ASN A 27 -10.50 -22.56 39.51
C ASN A 27 -9.32 -21.70 40.03
N ASN A 28 -8.10 -21.94 39.53
CA ASN A 28 -6.94 -21.17 39.94
C ASN A 28 -6.89 -19.83 39.19
N SER A 29 -6.65 -18.74 39.92
CA SER A 29 -6.53 -17.38 39.37
C SER A 29 -5.46 -17.20 38.28
N SER A 30 -4.45 -18.09 38.21
CA SER A 30 -3.38 -18.05 37.22
C SER A 30 -3.66 -18.84 35.93
N VAL A 31 -4.76 -19.60 35.86
CA VAL A 31 -5.12 -20.40 34.68
C VAL A 31 -5.28 -19.52 33.44
N CYS A 32 -4.94 -20.03 32.25
CA CYS A 32 -5.06 -19.28 31.00
C CYS A 32 -4.30 -17.94 31.08
N SER A 33 -3.08 -17.98 31.62
CA SER A 33 -2.23 -16.81 31.85
C SER A 33 -2.93 -15.63 32.56
N ARG A 34 -3.96 -15.88 33.38
CA ARG A 34 -4.84 -14.86 34.03
C ARG A 34 -5.74 -14.08 33.06
N HIS A 35 -5.70 -14.41 31.78
CA HIS A 35 -6.32 -13.71 30.67
C HIS A 35 -7.38 -14.54 29.95
N GLY A 36 -7.84 -15.63 30.54
CA GLY A 36 -8.92 -16.46 29.97
C GLY A 36 -9.67 -17.25 31.02
N THR A 37 -10.56 -18.12 30.54
CA THR A 37 -11.29 -19.12 31.33
C THR A 37 -11.01 -20.51 30.77
N CYS A 38 -10.67 -21.46 31.62
CA CYS A 38 -10.46 -22.84 31.21
C CYS A 38 -11.81 -23.54 30.98
N LYS A 39 -12.14 -23.86 29.73
CA LYS A 39 -13.45 -24.41 29.33
C LYS A 39 -13.47 -25.93 29.25
N SER A 40 -12.34 -26.54 28.97
CA SER A 40 -12.12 -27.98 28.97
C SER A 40 -10.62 -28.27 29.07
N LEU A 41 -10.22 -29.54 29.01
CA LEU A 41 -8.82 -29.95 29.18
C LEU A 41 -7.92 -29.26 28.15
N ASN A 42 -7.00 -28.41 28.62
CA ASN A 42 -6.08 -27.62 27.80
C ASN A 42 -6.76 -26.68 26.78
N VAL A 43 -8.01 -26.29 27.03
CA VAL A 43 -8.74 -25.33 26.18
C VAL A 43 -9.09 -24.08 26.98
N CYS A 44 -8.40 -22.99 26.67
CA CYS A 44 -8.66 -21.67 27.21
C CYS A 44 -9.55 -20.86 26.26
N GLU A 45 -10.58 -20.23 26.82
CA GLU A 45 -11.34 -19.16 26.17
C GLU A 45 -10.75 -17.83 26.63
N CYS A 46 -10.06 -17.14 25.72
CA CYS A 46 -9.36 -15.89 26.05
C CYS A 46 -10.31 -14.70 26.17
N LYS A 47 -9.98 -13.80 27.09
CA LYS A 47 -10.61 -12.48 27.20
C LYS A 47 -10.27 -11.65 25.96
N SER A 48 -11.13 -10.68 25.66
CA SER A 48 -10.84 -9.70 24.61
C SER A 48 -9.46 -9.06 24.82
N GLY A 49 -8.69 -8.93 23.74
CA GLY A 49 -7.32 -8.42 23.80
C GLY A 49 -6.23 -9.47 24.02
N TYR A 50 -6.59 -10.76 24.14
CA TYR A 50 -5.64 -11.86 24.35
C TYR A 50 -5.89 -13.02 23.39
N THR A 51 -4.82 -13.75 23.08
CA THR A 51 -4.77 -14.91 22.18
C THR A 51 -3.63 -15.83 22.58
N GLY A 52 -3.42 -16.91 21.82
CA GLY A 52 -2.52 -18.00 22.20
C GLY A 52 -3.29 -19.14 22.88
N SER A 53 -2.62 -20.28 23.04
CA SER A 53 -3.27 -21.48 23.59
C SER A 53 -3.59 -21.34 25.07
N ASP A 54 -2.79 -20.56 25.82
CA ASP A 54 -2.96 -20.25 27.24
C ASP A 54 -3.30 -18.77 27.44
N CYS A 55 -3.75 -18.04 26.41
CA CYS A 55 -4.03 -16.60 26.46
C CYS A 55 -2.83 -15.74 26.88
N GLU A 56 -1.63 -16.20 26.58
CA GLU A 56 -0.35 -15.61 26.96
C GLU A 56 0.06 -14.42 26.07
N LEU A 57 -0.53 -14.32 24.87
CA LEU A 57 -0.23 -13.27 23.91
C LEU A 57 -1.31 -12.19 23.99
N ARG A 58 -0.89 -10.94 24.21
CA ARG A 58 -1.78 -9.78 24.05
C ARG A 58 -1.94 -9.44 22.57
N THR A 59 -3.05 -8.81 22.21
CA THR A 59 -3.31 -8.31 20.86
C THR A 59 -3.32 -6.79 20.84
N CYS A 60 -2.83 -6.22 19.74
CA CYS A 60 -3.00 -4.82 19.39
C CYS A 60 -3.84 -4.75 18.12
N PHE A 61 -5.06 -4.23 18.24
CA PHE A 61 -6.05 -4.11 17.19
C PHE A 61 -6.31 -5.45 16.48
N GLY A 62 -6.44 -6.52 17.29
CA GLY A 62 -6.66 -7.88 16.81
C GLY A 62 -5.42 -8.62 16.32
N VAL A 63 -4.24 -7.99 16.31
CA VAL A 63 -2.98 -8.63 15.88
C VAL A 63 -2.12 -8.98 17.10
N ALA A 64 -1.74 -10.25 17.24
CA ALA A 64 -0.89 -10.72 18.34
C ALA A 64 0.41 -9.92 18.43
N ASN A 65 0.87 -9.62 19.65
CA ASN A 65 2.06 -8.79 19.91
C ASN A 65 3.37 -9.39 19.37
N ASN A 66 3.43 -10.70 19.12
CA ASN A 66 4.58 -11.39 18.52
C ASN A 66 4.52 -11.43 16.98
N ASN A 67 3.43 -10.97 16.37
CA ASN A 67 3.29 -10.91 14.92
C ASN A 67 4.06 -9.67 14.38
N PRO A 68 4.86 -9.79 13.32
CA PRO A 68 5.62 -8.67 12.76
C PRO A 68 4.75 -7.53 12.23
N ASN A 69 3.47 -7.77 11.94
CA ASN A 69 2.52 -6.77 11.47
C ASN A 69 1.77 -6.04 12.61
N SER A 70 2.00 -6.41 13.88
CA SER A 70 1.43 -5.70 15.01
C SER A 70 1.85 -4.22 14.99
N CYS A 71 0.95 -3.31 15.40
CA CYS A 71 1.20 -1.87 15.33
C CYS A 71 1.63 -1.41 13.92
N SER A 72 0.97 -1.95 12.90
CA SER A 72 1.23 -1.69 11.48
C SER A 72 2.70 -1.90 11.07
N ALA A 73 3.42 -2.81 11.74
CA ALA A 73 4.87 -3.05 11.61
C ALA A 73 5.77 -1.82 11.91
N ARG A 74 5.19 -0.80 12.56
CA ARG A 74 5.75 0.55 12.76
C ARG A 74 5.76 0.99 14.22
N GLY A 75 5.47 0.07 15.13
CA GLY A 75 5.50 0.29 16.56
C GLY A 75 5.67 -1.01 17.34
N ASN A 76 5.62 -0.89 18.66
CA ASN A 76 5.64 -2.00 19.59
C ASN A 76 4.30 -2.09 20.31
N CYS A 77 3.72 -3.29 20.38
CA CYS A 77 2.51 -3.53 21.14
C CYS A 77 2.83 -3.61 22.63
N THR A 78 2.63 -2.51 23.37
CA THR A 78 3.02 -2.40 24.79
C THR A 78 1.91 -2.87 25.73
N ASN A 79 0.66 -2.74 25.34
CA ASN A 79 -0.51 -3.24 26.06
C ASN A 79 -1.64 -3.62 25.06
N VAL A 80 -2.75 -4.18 25.54
CA VAL A 80 -3.94 -4.45 24.72
C VAL A 80 -4.35 -3.19 23.97
N ASP A 81 -4.47 -3.29 22.65
CA ASP A 81 -4.84 -2.20 21.74
C ASP A 81 -4.03 -0.90 21.95
N THR A 82 -2.78 -1.04 22.46
CA THR A 82 -1.90 0.09 22.76
C THR A 82 -0.55 -0.10 22.08
N CYS A 83 -0.25 0.80 21.15
CA CYS A 83 1.00 0.80 20.41
C CYS A 83 1.90 1.98 20.81
N GLU A 84 3.18 1.69 21.00
CA GLU A 84 4.24 2.69 21.05
C GLU A 84 4.85 2.82 19.66
N CYS A 85 4.61 3.95 18.99
CA CYS A 85 5.04 4.15 17.62
C CYS A 85 6.53 4.50 17.51
N ARG A 86 7.18 3.98 16.47
CA ARG A 86 8.54 4.38 16.10
C ARG A 86 8.53 5.85 15.68
N ALA A 87 9.69 6.50 15.81
CA ALA A 87 9.85 7.92 15.45
C ALA A 87 9.32 8.21 14.03
N GLY A 88 8.53 9.27 13.91
CA GLY A 88 7.90 9.71 12.66
C GLY A 88 6.57 9.01 12.30
N TYR A 89 6.17 7.99 13.05
CA TYR A 89 4.86 7.34 12.92
C TYR A 89 3.90 7.78 14.03
N SER A 90 2.61 7.70 13.75
CA SER A 90 1.52 8.14 14.63
C SER A 90 0.22 7.40 14.31
N GLY A 91 -0.87 7.72 15.01
CA GLY A 91 -2.11 6.95 14.97
C GLY A 91 -2.15 5.88 16.05
N SER A 92 -3.33 5.33 16.33
CA SER A 92 -3.50 4.37 17.42
C SER A 92 -2.77 3.04 17.14
N ASN A 93 -2.64 2.68 15.86
CA ASN A 93 -1.99 1.47 15.39
C ASN A 93 -0.68 1.80 14.61
N CYS A 94 -0.10 2.98 14.81
CA CYS A 94 1.10 3.47 14.12
C CYS A 94 1.02 3.48 12.58
N GLU A 95 -0.19 3.62 12.05
CA GLU A 95 -0.51 3.56 10.63
C GLU A 95 -0.23 4.89 9.91
N GLN A 96 -0.19 6.01 10.63
CA GLN A 96 -0.04 7.35 10.07
C GLN A 96 1.39 7.85 10.10
N TYR A 97 1.76 8.63 9.09
CA TYR A 97 3.06 9.29 8.95
C TYR A 97 2.94 10.41 7.92
N THR A 98 3.94 11.29 7.88
CA THR A 98 3.95 12.44 6.98
C THR A 98 5.22 12.51 6.16
N CYS A 99 5.12 13.09 4.96
CA CYS A 99 6.26 13.53 4.17
C CYS A 99 6.19 15.05 4.04
N ASN A 100 7.22 15.76 4.51
CA ASN A 100 7.27 17.22 4.52
C ASN A 100 6.03 17.87 5.18
N GLY A 101 5.58 17.30 6.31
CA GLY A 101 4.39 17.76 7.03
C GLY A 101 3.04 17.42 6.37
N ILE A 102 3.03 16.78 5.19
CA ILE A 102 1.80 16.35 4.50
C ILE A 102 1.52 14.88 4.82
N LEU A 103 0.28 14.56 5.18
CA LEU A 103 -0.16 13.19 5.48
C LEU A 103 0.05 12.26 4.28
N PHE A 104 0.61 11.07 4.53
CA PHE A 104 0.94 10.10 3.49
C PHE A 104 -0.24 9.71 2.57
N SER A 105 -1.47 9.79 3.08
CA SER A 105 -2.70 9.46 2.35
C SER A 105 -3.21 10.58 1.44
N ASN A 106 -2.66 11.80 1.53
CA ASN A 106 -3.01 12.90 0.63
C ASN A 106 -2.20 12.80 -0.67
N SER A 107 -2.55 11.81 -1.52
CA SER A 107 -1.84 11.48 -2.75
C SER A 107 -1.75 12.63 -3.77
N THR A 108 -2.66 13.60 -3.72
CA THR A 108 -2.67 14.72 -4.67
C THR A 108 -1.62 15.79 -4.39
N VAL A 109 -1.13 15.88 -3.15
CA VAL A 109 -0.20 16.94 -2.72
C VAL A 109 1.09 16.37 -2.12
N VAL A 110 1.02 15.22 -1.43
CA VAL A 110 2.21 14.57 -0.86
C VAL A 110 3.20 14.23 -1.98
N CYS A 111 4.50 14.40 -1.72
CA CYS A 111 5.53 14.19 -2.74
C CYS A 111 5.22 14.96 -4.05
N SER A 112 4.73 16.20 -3.91
CA SER A 112 4.33 17.09 -5.02
C SER A 112 3.30 16.49 -5.99
N GLY A 113 2.57 15.45 -5.57
CA GLY A 113 1.66 14.69 -6.43
C GLY A 113 2.38 13.82 -7.48
N ASN A 114 3.71 13.75 -7.46
CA ASN A 114 4.52 12.98 -8.43
C ASN A 114 5.21 11.77 -7.77
N GLY A 115 4.68 11.26 -6.67
CA GLY A 115 5.27 10.14 -5.96
C GLY A 115 4.42 9.65 -4.79
N ASN A 116 4.90 8.60 -4.13
CA ASN A 116 4.28 8.01 -2.95
C ASN A 116 5.13 8.25 -1.70
N CYS A 117 4.49 8.65 -0.61
CA CYS A 117 5.15 8.72 0.70
C CYS A 117 5.23 7.30 1.30
N THR A 118 6.41 6.70 1.32
CA THR A 118 6.60 5.29 1.70
C THR A 118 6.97 5.11 3.17
N ALA A 119 7.58 6.14 3.76
CA ALA A 119 7.97 6.22 5.17
C ALA A 119 8.05 7.69 5.59
N PRO A 120 8.18 8.01 6.90
CA PRO A 120 8.28 9.38 7.37
C PRO A 120 9.37 10.15 6.63
N ASN A 121 8.97 11.22 5.95
CA ASN A 121 9.86 12.07 5.14
C ASN A 121 10.61 11.35 4.01
N ILE A 122 10.07 10.24 3.49
CA ILE A 122 10.65 9.50 2.37
C ILE A 122 9.61 9.38 1.24
N CYS A 123 9.90 10.04 0.12
CA CYS A 123 9.12 9.94 -1.11
C CYS A 123 9.78 8.97 -2.09
N SER A 124 8.97 8.13 -2.72
CA SER A 124 9.33 7.35 -3.90
C SER A 124 8.70 8.01 -5.12
N CYS A 125 9.52 8.64 -5.95
CA CYS A 125 9.08 9.42 -7.09
C CYS A 125 8.67 8.54 -8.28
N ALA A 126 7.72 9.04 -9.06
CA ALA A 126 7.40 8.48 -10.37
C ALA A 126 8.62 8.60 -11.31
N SER A 127 8.64 7.80 -12.38
CA SER A 127 9.78 7.72 -13.30
C SER A 127 10.15 9.04 -14.00
N HIS A 128 9.26 10.03 -14.00
CA HIS A 128 9.44 11.34 -14.61
C HIS A 128 9.68 12.45 -13.57
N ALA A 129 9.92 12.11 -12.31
CA ALA A 129 10.13 13.06 -11.23
C ALA A 129 11.32 12.67 -10.36
N GLU A 130 12.01 13.67 -9.81
CA GLU A 130 13.17 13.54 -8.94
C GLU A 130 13.12 14.59 -7.82
N GLY A 131 14.13 14.55 -6.94
CA GLY A 131 14.19 15.37 -5.74
C GLY A 131 13.65 14.64 -4.52
N SER A 132 13.96 15.14 -3.32
CA SER A 132 13.50 14.54 -2.07
C SER A 132 11.98 14.55 -1.92
N TRP A 133 11.30 15.44 -2.65
CA TRP A 133 9.85 15.63 -2.61
C TRP A 133 9.17 15.47 -3.98
N CYS A 134 9.87 14.90 -4.96
CA CYS A 134 9.37 14.69 -6.33
C CYS A 134 8.85 15.98 -7.00
N ASP A 135 9.48 17.10 -6.65
CA ASP A 135 9.15 18.46 -7.08
C ASP A 135 9.80 18.82 -8.42
N ILE A 136 10.85 18.10 -8.81
CA ILE A 136 11.53 18.28 -10.10
C ILE A 136 10.94 17.27 -11.09
N THR A 137 10.23 17.74 -12.11
CA THR A 137 9.67 16.88 -13.16
C THR A 137 10.45 16.98 -14.46
N TYR A 138 10.38 15.96 -15.30
CA TYR A 138 11.07 15.89 -16.58
C TYR A 138 10.12 15.47 -17.70
N CYS A 139 10.19 16.17 -18.82
CA CYS A 139 9.51 15.79 -20.05
C CYS A 139 10.53 15.55 -21.15
N ASN A 140 10.53 14.33 -21.71
CA ASN A 140 11.52 13.88 -22.71
C ASN A 140 12.99 14.13 -22.27
N GLY A 141 13.29 13.91 -20.98
CA GLY A 141 14.63 14.10 -20.43
C GLY A 141 15.03 15.56 -20.16
N ILE A 142 14.13 16.52 -20.39
CA ILE A 142 14.36 17.94 -20.09
C ILE A 142 13.56 18.31 -18.83
N SER A 143 14.21 18.92 -17.85
CA SER A 143 13.56 19.39 -16.61
C SER A 143 12.47 20.42 -16.94
N SER A 144 11.34 20.34 -16.23
CA SER A 144 10.22 21.28 -16.36
C SER A 144 10.57 22.72 -16.03
N SER A 145 11.63 22.94 -15.26
CA SER A 145 12.17 24.28 -14.97
C SER A 145 13.02 24.85 -16.11
N ASN A 146 13.35 24.06 -17.12
CA ASN A 146 14.14 24.51 -18.27
C ASN A 146 13.24 25.14 -19.34
N ASN A 147 13.61 26.32 -19.82
CA ASN A 147 12.88 27.10 -20.81
C ASN A 147 12.73 26.38 -22.17
N THR A 148 13.55 25.37 -22.46
CA THR A 148 13.47 24.57 -23.69
C THR A 148 12.60 23.33 -23.54
N VAL A 149 12.04 23.07 -22.36
CA VAL A 149 11.10 21.95 -22.15
C VAL A 149 9.94 22.08 -23.13
N CYS A 150 9.56 20.96 -23.74
CA CYS A 150 8.53 20.94 -24.77
C CYS A 150 8.78 21.93 -25.92
N ASN A 151 10.06 22.15 -26.28
CA ASN A 151 10.52 23.13 -27.28
C ASN A 151 10.02 24.57 -27.01
N GLY A 152 9.62 24.90 -25.77
CA GLY A 152 8.96 26.17 -25.45
C GLY A 152 7.56 26.32 -26.04
N HIS A 153 6.99 25.25 -26.59
CA HIS A 153 5.71 25.22 -27.30
C HIS A 153 4.66 24.35 -26.60
N GLY A 154 4.84 24.12 -25.30
CA GLY A 154 3.91 23.33 -24.50
C GLY A 154 4.25 23.35 -23.02
N ASN A 155 3.39 22.71 -22.23
CA ASN A 155 3.57 22.53 -20.79
C ASN A 155 3.98 21.10 -20.47
N CYS A 156 4.89 20.93 -19.52
CA CYS A 156 5.26 19.61 -19.02
C CYS A 156 4.24 19.12 -17.98
N VAL A 157 3.51 18.04 -18.28
CA VAL A 157 2.46 17.47 -17.43
C VAL A 157 2.70 15.97 -17.27
N SER A 158 2.97 15.53 -16.04
CA SER A 158 3.17 14.10 -15.69
C SER A 158 4.15 13.35 -16.60
N GLY A 159 5.24 14.03 -17.00
CA GLY A 159 6.29 13.46 -17.85
C GLY A 159 6.07 13.57 -19.35
N ALA A 160 4.96 14.14 -19.80
CA ALA A 160 4.64 14.36 -21.21
C ALA A 160 4.41 15.84 -21.53
N CYS A 161 4.70 16.24 -22.76
CA CYS A 161 4.44 17.58 -23.24
C CYS A 161 3.00 17.73 -23.71
N SER A 162 2.28 18.68 -23.11
CA SER A 162 0.99 19.17 -23.58
C SER A 162 1.23 20.37 -24.49
N CYS A 163 1.17 20.14 -25.80
CA CYS A 163 1.52 21.14 -26.81
C CYS A 163 0.47 22.24 -26.95
N ALA A 164 0.93 23.46 -27.21
CA ALA A 164 0.09 24.58 -27.60
C ALA A 164 -0.59 24.32 -28.95
N VAL A 165 -1.68 25.04 -29.22
CA VAL A 165 -2.46 24.90 -30.47
C VAL A 165 -1.54 25.04 -31.69
N GLY A 166 -1.65 24.09 -32.62
CA GLY A 166 -0.84 24.05 -33.84
C GLY A 166 0.50 23.30 -33.67
N TYR A 167 0.95 23.01 -32.46
CA TYR A 167 2.15 22.23 -32.20
C TYR A 167 1.85 20.77 -31.86
N PHE A 168 2.73 19.86 -32.27
CA PHE A 168 2.60 18.42 -32.04
C PHE A 168 3.98 17.73 -32.04
N GLY A 169 3.99 16.42 -31.80
CA GLY A 169 5.22 15.67 -31.52
C GLY A 169 5.40 15.42 -30.02
N LYS A 170 6.32 14.54 -29.65
CA LYS A 170 6.51 14.17 -28.23
C LYS A 170 7.02 15.34 -27.40
N GLY A 171 7.78 16.24 -28.01
CA GLY A 171 8.32 17.45 -27.39
C GLY A 171 7.75 18.73 -27.97
N CYS A 172 6.65 18.72 -28.73
CA CYS A 172 6.10 19.90 -29.41
C CYS A 172 7.03 20.56 -30.43
N GLU A 173 7.87 19.75 -31.08
CA GLU A 173 8.85 20.19 -32.09
C GLU A 173 8.25 20.45 -33.48
N GLN A 174 7.03 19.98 -33.75
CA GLN A 174 6.39 20.07 -35.06
C GLN A 174 5.26 21.10 -35.04
N TYR A 175 5.10 21.90 -36.11
CA TYR A 175 4.06 22.93 -36.22
C TYR A 175 3.22 22.75 -37.48
N VAL A 176 1.89 22.79 -37.36
CA VAL A 176 0.96 22.80 -38.48
C VAL A 176 0.68 24.25 -38.87
N VAL A 177 1.14 24.63 -40.07
CA VAL A 177 0.77 25.91 -40.66
C VAL A 177 -0.70 25.85 -41.08
N SER A 178 -1.52 26.74 -40.55
CA SER A 178 -2.92 26.89 -40.91
C SER A 178 -3.03 27.32 -42.38
N GLY A 179 -3.12 26.34 -43.28
CA GLY A 179 -3.09 26.54 -44.74
C GLY A 179 -2.48 25.36 -45.51
N SER A 180 -1.76 24.46 -44.85
CA SER A 180 -1.24 23.24 -45.45
C SER A 180 -2.28 22.14 -45.34
N THR A 181 -2.89 21.76 -46.47
CA THR A 181 -3.63 20.51 -46.56
C THR A 181 -2.74 19.37 -46.07
N PHE A 182 -3.25 18.55 -45.15
CA PHE A 182 -2.62 17.30 -44.74
C PHE A 182 -2.53 16.39 -45.97
N VAL A 183 -1.47 16.50 -46.75
CA VAL A 183 -1.04 15.43 -47.66
C VAL A 183 -0.27 14.45 -46.78
N SER A 184 -0.98 13.77 -45.87
CA SER A 184 -0.45 12.53 -45.31
C SER A 184 -0.31 11.57 -46.50
N GLY A 185 0.95 11.30 -46.86
CA GLY A 185 1.40 10.53 -48.02
C GLY A 185 1.00 9.06 -48.04
N LEU A 186 -0.19 8.70 -47.56
CA LEU A 186 -0.85 7.42 -47.83
C LEU A 186 -2.33 7.57 -48.26
N GLY A 187 -2.98 8.72 -48.05
CA GLY A 187 -4.41 8.90 -48.39
C GLY A 187 -4.68 9.43 -49.80
N VAL A 188 -3.75 10.21 -50.36
CA VAL A 188 -3.97 10.88 -51.66
C VAL A 188 -3.63 9.96 -52.84
N TYR A 189 -2.68 9.04 -52.64
CA TYR A 189 -2.41 7.98 -53.62
C TYR A 189 -3.60 7.04 -53.80
N HIS A 190 -4.34 6.72 -52.73
CA HIS A 190 -5.56 5.91 -52.87
C HIS A 190 -6.66 6.66 -53.63
N ALA A 191 -6.86 7.96 -53.38
CA ALA A 191 -7.85 8.74 -54.11
C ALA A 191 -7.49 8.89 -55.60
N LEU A 192 -6.24 9.26 -55.94
CA LEU A 192 -5.82 9.36 -57.35
C LEU A 192 -5.79 7.99 -58.05
N PHE A 193 -5.42 6.92 -57.37
CA PHE A 193 -5.41 5.57 -57.95
C PHE A 193 -6.84 5.05 -58.21
N VAL A 194 -7.81 5.33 -57.32
CA VAL A 194 -9.23 4.99 -57.55
C VAL A 194 -9.82 5.81 -58.70
N PHE A 195 -9.46 7.09 -58.85
CA PHE A 195 -9.91 7.90 -59.98
C PHE A 195 -9.30 7.47 -61.33
N ILE A 196 -8.00 7.15 -61.37
CA ILE A 196 -7.32 6.71 -62.60
C ILE A 196 -7.77 5.30 -63.01
N THR A 197 -7.99 4.38 -62.06
CA THR A 197 -8.51 3.03 -62.38
C THR A 197 -9.96 3.08 -62.83
N SER A 198 -10.79 3.97 -62.28
CA SER A 198 -12.19 4.14 -62.72
C SER A 198 -12.29 4.75 -64.12
N LEU A 199 -11.39 5.68 -64.48
CA LEU A 199 -11.30 6.25 -65.84
C LEU A 199 -10.79 5.24 -66.88
N LEU A 200 -9.88 4.32 -66.49
CA LEU A 200 -9.41 3.24 -67.38
C LEU A 200 -10.48 2.17 -67.62
N VAL A 201 -11.36 1.87 -66.64
CA VAL A 201 -12.47 0.92 -66.83
C VAL A 201 -13.55 1.48 -67.77
N ILE A 202 -13.76 2.80 -67.79
CA ILE A 202 -14.72 3.45 -68.70
C ILE A 202 -14.24 3.38 -70.18
N PHE A 203 -12.93 3.34 -70.43
CA PHE A 203 -12.37 3.24 -71.79
C PHE A 203 -12.34 1.81 -72.37
N ILE A 204 -12.60 0.78 -71.56
CA ILE A 204 -12.59 -0.63 -72.02
C ILE A 204 -14.01 -1.14 -72.33
N ILE A 205 -15.06 -0.39 -71.98
CA ILE A 205 -16.47 -0.78 -72.17
C ILE A 205 -17.16 0.04 -73.29
N ASN A 206 -16.40 0.75 -74.13
CA ASN A 206 -16.88 1.37 -75.38
C ASN A 206 -16.07 0.86 -76.58
#